data_AF-A0A328SHI4-F1
#
_entry.id   AF-A0A328SHI4-F1
#
_cell.length_a   1.000
_cell.length_b   1.000
_cell.length_c   1.000
_cell.angle_alpha   90.00
_cell.angle_beta   90.00
_cell.angle_gamma   90.00
#
_symmetry.space_group_name_H-M   'P 1'
#
loop_
_entity.id
_entity.type
_entity.pdbx_description
1 polymer ?
#
loop_
_entity_poly.entity_id
_entity_poly.type
_entity_poly.pdbx_seq_one_letter_code
_entity_poly.pdbx_strand_id
1 'polypeptide(L)'
;MELGNTNSKKEKETNKLNLINKKFKEKKPDSKWVQVKVNYWIPEIGDKIEGKLIKIIQNKNQMIYVIETRENKKIKIWGKTYLNELMDEININDYIRITYNGLKKTKNNREMKKYKVERRINE
;
A
#
# COMPACT_ATOMS: atom_id res chain seq x y z
N MET A 1 47.35 -3.07 9.56
CA MET A 1 46.40 -1.95 9.34
C MET A 1 45.19 -2.58 8.67
N GLU A 2 44.21 -2.98 9.48
CA GLU A 2 43.10 -3.86 9.07
C GLU A 2 41.93 -3.03 8.52
N LEU A 3 41.54 -3.27 7.27
CA LEU A 3 40.29 -2.81 6.68
C LEU A 3 39.21 -3.86 6.92
N GLY A 4 38.40 -3.64 7.96
CA GLY A 4 37.30 -4.53 8.37
C GLY A 4 36.05 -4.35 7.50
N ASN A 5 35.80 -5.38 6.69
CA ASN A 5 34.63 -5.58 5.84
C ASN A 5 33.27 -5.34 6.52
N THR A 6 32.51 -4.35 6.03
CA THR A 6 31.09 -4.14 6.40
C THR A 6 30.18 -4.38 5.20
N ASN A 7 29.99 -5.64 4.78
CA ASN A 7 29.04 -5.91 3.69
C ASN A 7 28.23 -7.22 3.77
N SER A 8 28.10 -7.84 4.95
CA SER A 8 27.42 -9.15 5.09
C SER A 8 25.99 -9.10 5.63
N LYS A 9 25.40 -7.92 5.93
CA LYS A 9 24.03 -7.82 6.46
C LYS A 9 22.94 -7.46 5.44
N LYS A 10 23.28 -6.90 4.27
CA LYS A 10 22.27 -6.52 3.25
C LYS A 10 21.86 -7.66 2.32
N GLU A 11 22.64 -8.74 2.22
CA GLU A 11 22.43 -9.78 1.20
C GLU A 11 21.48 -10.92 1.65
N LYS A 12 21.19 -11.03 2.95
CA LYS A 12 20.31 -12.09 3.49
C LYS A 12 18.82 -11.75 3.39
N GLU A 13 18.45 -10.47 3.30
CA GLU A 13 17.05 -10.04 3.29
C GLU A 13 16.43 -10.09 1.88
N THR A 14 17.24 -9.81 0.86
CA THR A 14 16.87 -9.90 -0.56
C THR A 14 16.56 -11.34 -1.00
N ASN A 15 17.25 -12.33 -0.44
CA ASN A 15 17.01 -13.75 -0.75
C ASN A 15 15.68 -14.28 -0.17
N LYS A 16 15.17 -13.68 0.91
CA LYS A 16 13.89 -14.11 1.51
C LYS A 16 12.69 -13.59 0.70
N LEU A 17 12.80 -12.39 0.12
CA LEU A 17 11.79 -11.79 -0.78
C LEU A 17 11.68 -12.52 -2.13
N ASN A 18 12.79 -13.05 -2.66
CA ASN A 18 12.75 -13.82 -3.91
C ASN A 18 12.17 -15.24 -3.75
N LEU A 19 12.18 -15.82 -2.54
CA LEU A 19 11.62 -17.15 -2.31
C LEU A 19 10.07 -17.14 -2.24
N ILE A 20 9.49 -16.03 -1.78
CA ILE A 20 8.02 -15.87 -1.71
C ILE A 20 7.39 -15.75 -3.10
N ASN A 21 8.10 -15.16 -4.06
CA ASN A 21 7.62 -14.95 -5.42
C ASN A 21 7.73 -16.19 -6.33
N LYS A 22 8.51 -17.21 -5.95
CA LYS A 22 8.75 -18.41 -6.76
C LYS A 22 7.71 -19.53 -6.56
N LYS A 23 6.73 -19.35 -5.66
CA LYS A 23 5.74 -20.40 -5.31
C LYS A 23 4.39 -20.29 -6.04
N PHE A 24 4.16 -19.29 -6.87
CA PHE A 24 2.96 -19.23 -7.72
C PHE A 24 3.19 -20.00 -9.02
N LYS A 25 3.21 -21.32 -8.87
CA LYS A 25 3.23 -22.30 -9.96
C LYS A 25 1.96 -22.14 -10.78
N GLU A 26 2.12 -21.68 -12.02
CA GLU A 26 1.05 -21.55 -13.02
C GLU A 26 0.35 -22.91 -13.21
N LYS A 27 -0.84 -23.05 -12.63
CA LYS A 27 -1.82 -24.06 -13.03
C LYS A 27 -2.71 -23.43 -14.09
N LYS A 28 -2.77 -24.05 -15.28
CA LYS A 28 -3.69 -23.70 -16.36
C LYS A 28 -5.14 -23.73 -15.82
N PRO A 29 -5.96 -22.68 -16.01
CA PRO A 29 -7.33 -22.69 -15.53
C PRO A 29 -8.27 -23.32 -16.56
N ASP A 30 -8.59 -24.60 -16.37
CA ASP A 30 -9.80 -25.25 -16.89
C ASP A 30 -11.01 -24.81 -16.04
N SER A 31 -11.37 -23.53 -16.09
CA SER A 31 -12.57 -23.00 -15.44
C SER A 31 -12.89 -21.61 -15.97
N LYS A 32 -14.18 -21.35 -16.25
CA LYS A 32 -14.78 -20.05 -16.62
C LYS A 32 -14.64 -18.95 -15.52
N TRP A 33 -13.67 -19.08 -14.63
CA TRP A 33 -13.46 -18.24 -13.46
C TRP A 33 -12.01 -17.75 -13.48
N VAL A 34 -11.83 -16.47 -13.81
CA VAL A 34 -10.54 -15.80 -13.72
C VAL A 34 -10.26 -15.48 -12.26
N GLN A 35 -9.11 -15.90 -11.74
CA GLN A 35 -8.66 -15.48 -10.41
C GLN A 35 -8.40 -13.97 -10.42
N VAL A 36 -9.22 -13.22 -9.69
CA VAL A 36 -9.00 -11.79 -9.48
C VAL A 36 -7.83 -11.62 -8.51
N LYS A 37 -6.65 -11.25 -9.02
CA LYS A 37 -5.52 -10.86 -8.17
C LYS A 37 -5.91 -9.60 -7.41
N VAL A 38 -5.79 -9.65 -6.08
CA VAL A 38 -6.02 -8.50 -5.22
C VAL A 38 -4.71 -7.75 -5.03
N ASN A 39 -4.62 -6.54 -5.61
CA ASN A 39 -3.44 -5.71 -5.44
C ASN A 39 -3.60 -4.85 -4.19
N TYR A 40 -2.93 -5.26 -3.11
CA TYR A 40 -2.77 -4.41 -1.93
C TYR A 40 -1.59 -3.46 -2.12
N TRP A 41 -1.78 -2.19 -1.77
CA TRP A 41 -0.69 -1.22 -1.76
C TRP A 41 0.17 -1.44 -0.52
N ILE A 42 1.45 -1.77 -0.74
CA ILE A 42 2.47 -1.90 0.30
C ILE A 42 3.51 -0.82 0.01
N PRO A 43 3.31 0.43 0.49
CA PRO A 43 4.17 1.54 0.13
C PRO A 43 5.53 1.50 0.83
N GLU A 44 6.53 1.98 0.09
CA GLU A 44 7.84 2.37 0.62
C GLU A 44 7.87 3.87 0.92
N ILE A 45 8.85 4.34 1.71
CA ILE A 45 8.94 5.75 2.09
C ILE A 45 9.09 6.61 0.84
N GLY A 46 8.17 7.57 0.65
CA GLY A 46 8.11 8.43 -0.53
C GLY A 46 7.24 7.88 -1.66
N ASP A 47 6.76 6.64 -1.55
CA ASP A 47 5.86 6.04 -2.53
C ASP A 47 4.50 6.76 -2.54
N LYS A 48 3.94 6.90 -3.73
CA LYS A 48 2.69 7.63 -3.97
C LYS A 48 1.79 6.83 -4.89
N ILE A 49 0.51 6.84 -4.56
CA ILE A 49 -0.55 6.27 -5.39
C ILE A 49 -1.57 7.35 -5.69
N GLU A 50 -2.00 7.42 -6.94
CA GLU A 50 -3.06 8.33 -7.37
C GLU A 50 -4.17 7.56 -8.10
N GLY A 51 -5.40 8.02 -7.92
CA GLY A 51 -6.54 7.44 -8.59
C GLY A 51 -7.85 7.87 -7.97
N LYS A 52 -8.93 7.28 -8.45
CA LYS A 52 -10.28 7.57 -8.03
C LYS A 52 -10.70 6.65 -6.90
N LEU A 53 -11.24 7.19 -5.81
CA LEU A 53 -11.80 6.37 -4.75
C LEU A 53 -13.11 5.76 -5.24
N ILE A 54 -13.14 4.45 -5.51
CA ILE A 54 -14.32 3.78 -6.06
C ILE A 54 -15.13 3.03 -5.01
N LYS A 55 -14.50 2.66 -3.88
CA LYS A 55 -15.17 1.90 -2.82
C LYS A 55 -14.44 2.04 -1.49
N ILE A 56 -15.21 2.09 -0.40
CA ILE A 56 -14.73 1.93 0.96
C ILE A 56 -15.34 0.62 1.51
N ILE A 57 -14.51 -0.24 2.09
CA ILE A 57 -14.93 -1.49 2.71
C ILE A 57 -14.59 -1.40 4.18
N GLN A 58 -15.61 -1.38 5.04
CA GLN A 58 -15.44 -1.46 6.48
C GLN A 58 -15.44 -2.92 6.92
N ASN A 59 -14.38 -3.35 7.61
CA ASN A 59 -14.25 -4.69 8.17
C ASN A 59 -13.95 -4.60 9.67
N LYS A 60 -14.98 -4.80 10.50
CA LYS A 60 -14.95 -4.72 11.97
C LYS A 60 -14.22 -3.47 12.51
N ASN A 61 -12.89 -3.53 12.62
CA ASN A 61 -12.02 -2.48 13.16
C ASN A 61 -11.11 -1.81 12.12
N GLN A 62 -11.24 -2.14 10.83
CA GLN A 62 -10.35 -1.69 9.78
C GLN A 62 -11.16 -1.19 8.58
N MET A 63 -10.66 -0.13 7.93
CA MET A 63 -11.22 0.37 6.69
C MET A 63 -10.28 -0.01 5.55
N ILE A 64 -10.84 -0.36 4.39
CA ILE A 64 -10.07 -0.65 3.18
C ILE A 64 -10.58 0.27 2.09
N TYR A 65 -9.69 1.12 1.59
CA TYR A 65 -9.98 2.03 0.49
C TYR A 65 -9.61 1.36 -0.83
N VAL A 66 -10.52 1.35 -1.79
CA VAL A 66 -10.27 0.83 -3.13
C VAL A 66 -10.10 2.00 -4.07
N ILE A 67 -8.88 2.20 -4.54
CA ILE A 67 -8.51 3.25 -5.48
C ILE A 67 -8.38 2.62 -6.87
N GLU A 68 -9.03 3.23 -7.85
CA GLU A 68 -8.89 2.90 -9.27
C GLU A 68 -7.90 3.86 -9.92
N THR A 69 -6.77 3.34 -10.37
CA THR A 69 -5.77 4.14 -11.08
C THR A 69 -6.24 4.45 -12.51
N ARG A 70 -5.57 5.40 -13.19
CA ARG A 70 -5.84 5.72 -14.60
C ARG A 70 -5.70 4.53 -15.54
N GLU A 71 -4.92 3.51 -15.17
CA GLU A 71 -4.76 2.26 -15.92
C GLU A 71 -5.89 1.24 -15.63
N ASN A 72 -6.99 1.66 -15.01
CA ASN A 72 -8.08 0.77 -14.55
C ASN A 72 -7.63 -0.33 -13.57
N LYS A 73 -6.50 -0.12 -12.87
CA LYS A 73 -6.03 -1.05 -11.83
C LYS A 73 -6.68 -0.69 -10.51
N LYS A 74 -7.32 -1.68 -9.87
CA LYS A 74 -7.95 -1.53 -8.55
C LYS A 74 -6.94 -1.90 -7.47
N ILE A 75 -6.57 -0.91 -6.67
CA ILE A 75 -5.59 -1.04 -5.62
C ILE A 75 -6.29 -0.86 -4.27
N LYS A 76 -6.09 -1.82 -3.37
CA LYS A 76 -6.64 -1.80 -2.02
C LYS A 76 -5.63 -1.23 -1.04
N ILE A 77 -6.06 -0.26 -0.24
CA ILE A 77 -5.23 0.43 0.74
C ILE A 77 -5.80 0.15 2.12
N TRP A 78 -4.96 -0.35 3.01
CA TRP A 78 -5.33 -0.59 4.40
C TRP A 78 -5.38 0.73 5.18
N GLY A 79 -6.60 1.11 5.55
CA GLY A 79 -6.90 2.19 6.48
C GLY A 79 -6.49 1.85 7.90
N LYS A 80 -5.61 2.68 8.46
CA LYS A 80 -5.37 2.79 9.91
C LYS A 80 -5.94 4.11 10.40
N THR A 81 -6.03 4.29 11.73
CA THR A 81 -6.57 5.49 12.40
C THR A 81 -6.25 6.80 11.68
N TYR A 82 -4.96 7.13 11.49
CA TYR A 82 -4.57 8.38 10.85
C TYR A 82 -5.00 8.52 9.38
N LEU A 83 -4.94 7.42 8.61
CA LEU A 83 -5.41 7.45 7.22
C LEU A 83 -6.93 7.57 7.17
N ASN A 84 -7.64 6.97 8.12
CA ASN A 84 -9.09 7.07 8.19
C ASN A 84 -9.54 8.50 8.50
N GLU A 85 -8.88 9.18 9.43
CA GLU A 85 -9.14 10.61 9.70
C GLU A 85 -8.95 11.46 8.45
N LEU A 86 -7.90 11.21 7.66
CA LEU A 86 -7.67 11.95 6.40
C LEU A 86 -8.64 11.58 5.27
N MET A 87 -9.27 10.40 5.35
CA MET A 87 -10.22 9.91 4.34
C MET A 87 -11.66 10.26 4.67
N ASP A 88 -11.95 10.74 5.88
CA ASP A 88 -13.29 11.12 6.33
C ASP A 88 -13.89 12.24 5.46
N GLU A 89 -13.04 13.18 5.01
CA GLU A 89 -13.42 14.29 4.12
C GLU A 89 -13.45 13.93 2.63
N ILE A 90 -13.15 12.67 2.28
CA ILE A 90 -13.02 12.21 0.89
C ILE A 90 -14.26 11.41 0.49
N ASN A 91 -14.91 11.83 -0.59
CA ASN A 91 -16.10 11.14 -1.08
C ASN A 91 -15.73 10.01 -2.04
N ILE A 92 -16.59 9.00 -2.12
CA ILE A 92 -16.57 8.09 -3.26
C ILE A 92 -16.66 8.92 -4.53
N ASN A 93 -15.92 8.51 -5.57
CA ASN A 93 -15.76 9.17 -6.85
C ASN A 93 -14.75 10.33 -6.87
N ASP A 94 -14.20 10.75 -5.73
CA ASP A 94 -13.12 11.74 -5.69
C ASP A 94 -11.82 11.19 -6.25
N TYR A 95 -11.08 12.02 -6.98
CA TYR A 95 -9.74 11.70 -7.42
C TYR A 95 -8.75 12.15 -6.34
N ILE A 96 -7.99 11.21 -5.78
CA ILE A 96 -7.09 11.47 -4.67
C ILE A 96 -5.69 10.95 -4.95
N ARG A 97 -4.72 11.54 -4.25
CA ARG A 97 -3.34 11.10 -4.19
C ARG A 97 -2.97 10.81 -2.74
N ILE A 98 -2.43 9.63 -2.48
CA ILE A 98 -1.97 9.20 -1.16
C ILE A 98 -0.46 8.98 -1.24
N THR A 99 0.28 9.66 -0.37
CA THR A 99 1.75 9.55 -0.28
C THR A 99 2.12 8.99 1.09
N TYR A 100 2.97 7.97 1.12
CA TYR A 100 3.48 7.43 2.37
C TYR A 100 4.78 8.14 2.77
N ASN A 101 4.76 8.85 3.89
CA ASN A 101 5.90 9.64 4.37
C ASN A 101 6.76 8.88 5.40
N GLY A 102 6.55 7.57 5.53
CA GLY A 102 7.27 6.72 6.49
C GLY A 102 6.65 6.70 7.89
N LEU A 103 7.49 6.38 8.88
CA LEU A 103 7.10 6.24 10.28
C LEU A 103 7.42 7.53 11.05
N LYS A 104 6.46 8.02 11.83
CA LYS A 104 6.64 9.13 12.78
C LYS A 104 6.55 8.59 14.20
N LYS A 105 7.51 8.96 15.05
CA LYS A 105 7.43 8.69 16.49
C LYS A 105 6.44 9.66 17.13
N THR A 106 5.51 9.11 17.89
CA THR A 106 4.54 9.87 18.71
C THR A 106 5.15 10.18 20.09
N LYS A 107 4.53 11.10 20.84
CA LYS A 107 4.97 11.49 22.19
C LYS A 107 5.10 10.29 23.15
N ASN A 108 4.34 9.22 22.91
CA ASN A 108 4.37 7.97 23.69
C ASN A 108 5.40 6.94 23.20
N ASN A 109 6.39 7.37 22.41
CA ASN A 109 7.42 6.52 21.77
C ASN A 109 6.85 5.40 20.87
N ARG A 110 5.58 5.50 20.44
CA ARG A 110 4.95 4.58 19.49
C ARG A 110 5.17 5.07 18.06
N GLU A 111 5.42 4.15 17.14
CA GLU A 111 5.59 4.43 15.73
C GLU A 111 4.24 4.46 15.01
N MET A 112 3.97 5.55 14.30
CA MET A 112 2.76 5.71 13.51
C MET A 112 3.12 5.93 12.04
N LYS A 113 2.40 5.23 11.15
CA LYS A 113 2.51 5.45 9.71
C LYS A 113 1.97 6.83 9.36
N LYS A 114 2.81 7.68 8.78
CA LYS A 114 2.44 9.02 8.33
C LYS A 114 2.05 8.95 6.86
N TYR A 115 0.83 9.39 6.57
CA TYR A 115 0.33 9.53 5.21
C TYR A 115 0.10 11.02 4.89
N LYS A 116 0.12 11.37 3.62
CA LYS A 116 -0.44 12.62 3.11
C LYS A 116 -1.51 12.24 2.11
N VAL A 117 -2.70 12.82 2.24
CA VAL A 117 -3.82 12.60 1.33
C VAL A 117 -4.14 13.94 0.70
N GLU A 118 -4.25 13.97 -0.62
CA GLU A 118 -4.53 15.17 -1.39
C GLU A 118 -5.70 14.86 -2.33
N ARG A 119 -6.80 15.62 -2.22
CA ARG A 119 -7.92 15.55 -3.16
C ARG A 119 -7.64 16.47 -4.35
N ARG A 120 -7.88 15.99 -5.56
CA ARG A 120 -7.91 16.84 -6.74
C ARG A 120 -9.22 17.63 -6.74
N ILE A 121 -9.12 18.95 -6.61
CA ILE A 121 -10.25 19.84 -6.82
C ILE A 121 -10.38 20.01 -8.34
N ASN A 122 -11.48 19.55 -8.91
CA ASN A 122 -11.85 19.96 -10.26
C ASN A 122 -12.45 21.36 -10.15
N GLU A 123 -11.81 22.35 -10.75
CA GLU A 123 -12.47 23.59 -11.19
C GLU A 123 -13.46 23.30 -12.33
#